data_AF-A0AAV4RRI1-F1
#
_entry.id   AF-A0AAV4RRI1-F1
#
_cell.length_a   1.000
_cell.length_b   1.000
_cell.length_c   1.000
_cell.angle_alpha   90.00
_cell.angle_beta   90.00
_cell.angle_gamma   90.00
#
_symmetry.space_group_name_H-M   'P 1'
#
loop_
_entity.id
_entity.type
_entity.pdbx_description
1 polymer ?
#
loop_
_entity_poly.entity_id
_entity_poly.type
_entity_poly.pdbx_seq_one_letter_code
_entity_poly.pdbx_strand_id
1 'polypeptide(L)'
;MLPIDTVIKEAYANGEDENQKFIQNLSLFLCFFLKEHGSFIEKKPDLNKLFIDALQYLLLISEVEEVEIFKICLEYWNTLAADLYRESPCSGIQTPTLIVARNPNAIVTLRRQLYQSVFNEVEIHNDWTNG
;
A
#
# COMPACT_ATOMS: atom_id res chain seq x y z
N MET A 1 -3.83 3.30 -19.70
CA MET A 1 -3.89 3.17 -18.23
C MET A 1 -5.26 3.65 -17.80
N LEU A 2 -5.95 2.91 -16.94
CA LEU A 2 -7.22 3.37 -16.36
C LEU A 2 -6.93 4.67 -15.60
N PRO A 3 -7.79 5.70 -15.67
CA PRO A 3 -7.67 6.88 -14.82
C PRO A 3 -7.62 6.48 -13.34
N ILE A 4 -6.84 7.17 -12.51
CA ILE A 4 -6.80 6.93 -11.06
C ILE A 4 -8.15 7.22 -10.40
N ASP A 5 -8.97 8.06 -11.05
CA ASP A 5 -10.35 8.38 -10.66
C ASP A 5 -11.35 7.26 -11.02
N THR A 6 -10.89 6.15 -11.62
CA THR A 6 -11.79 5.05 -11.94
C THR A 6 -12.17 4.32 -10.66
N VAL A 7 -13.44 4.35 -10.31
CA VAL A 7 -13.99 3.56 -9.20
C VAL A 7 -13.96 2.08 -9.59
N ILE A 8 -12.84 1.40 -9.32
CA ILE A 8 -12.62 -0.01 -9.68
C ILE A 8 -13.72 -0.89 -9.10
N LYS A 9 -14.22 -0.55 -7.91
CA LYS A 9 -15.36 -1.19 -7.27
C LYS A 9 -16.62 -1.18 -8.14
N GLU A 10 -17.00 -0.03 -8.69
CA GLU A 10 -18.16 0.10 -9.56
C GLU A 10 -17.94 -0.57 -10.92
N ALA A 11 -16.71 -0.49 -11.45
CA ALA A 11 -16.34 -1.16 -12.69
C ALA A 11 -16.40 -2.69 -12.56
N TYR A 12 -16.08 -3.23 -11.37
CA TYR A 12 -16.23 -4.65 -11.06
C TYR A 12 -17.70 -5.05 -10.87
N ALA A 13 -18.46 -4.25 -10.12
CA ALA A 13 -19.87 -4.53 -9.82
C ALA A 13 -20.78 -4.43 -11.05
N ASN A 14 -20.50 -3.50 -11.96
CA ASN A 14 -21.25 -3.30 -13.20
C ASN A 14 -20.61 -3.98 -14.41
N GLY A 15 -19.42 -4.56 -14.24
CA GLY A 15 -18.63 -5.15 -15.31
C GLY A 15 -19.10 -6.56 -15.68
N GLU A 16 -18.92 -6.91 -16.95
CA GLU A 16 -19.10 -8.27 -17.43
C GLU A 16 -17.93 -9.19 -16.99
N ASP A 17 -18.07 -10.50 -17.22
CA ASP A 17 -17.11 -11.55 -16.80
C ASP A 17 -15.66 -11.27 -17.25
N GLU A 18 -15.45 -10.62 -18.40
CA GLU A 18 -14.12 -10.23 -18.87
C GLU A 18 -13.48 -9.11 -18.02
N ASN A 19 -14.27 -8.12 -17.58
CA ASN A 19 -13.79 -7.02 -16.74
C ASN A 19 -13.44 -7.52 -15.34
N GLN A 20 -14.24 -8.43 -14.80
CA GLN A 20 -13.97 -9.07 -13.51
C GLN A 20 -12.68 -9.88 -13.55
N LYS A 21 -12.48 -10.70 -14.61
CA LYS A 21 -11.21 -11.44 -14.83
C LYS A 21 -10.02 -10.51 -15.01
N PHE A 22 -10.20 -9.39 -15.71
CA PHE A 22 -9.13 -8.40 -15.85
C PHE A 22 -8.72 -7.83 -14.48
N ILE A 23 -9.67 -7.42 -13.65
CA ILE A 23 -9.39 -6.88 -12.31
C ILE A 23 -8.73 -7.94 -11.42
N GLN A 24 -9.18 -9.20 -11.48
CA GLN A 24 -8.55 -10.29 -10.75
C GLN A 24 -7.10 -10.51 -11.22
N ASN A 25 -6.84 -10.57 -12.52
CA ASN A 25 -5.50 -10.72 -13.08
C ASN A 25 -4.60 -9.53 -12.75
N LEU A 26 -5.16 -8.32 -12.73
CA LEU A 26 -4.46 -7.10 -12.34
C LEU A 26 -4.05 -7.16 -10.86
N SER A 27 -4.95 -7.61 -9.97
CA SER A 27 -4.66 -7.78 -8.54
C SER A 27 -3.50 -8.76 -8.30
N LEU A 28 -3.49 -9.88 -9.01
CA LEU A 28 -2.43 -10.89 -8.97
C LEU A 28 -1.11 -10.32 -9.48
N PHE A 29 -1.14 -9.64 -10.63
CA PHE A 29 0.05 -9.02 -11.21
C PHE A 29 0.67 -7.99 -10.26
N LEU A 30 -0.14 -7.05 -9.75
CA LEU A 30 0.33 -6.00 -8.86
C LEU A 30 0.89 -6.59 -7.55
N CYS A 31 0.17 -7.50 -6.91
CA CYS A 31 0.65 -8.13 -5.67
C CYS A 31 1.96 -8.89 -5.88
N PHE A 32 2.05 -9.71 -6.92
CA PHE A 32 3.26 -10.49 -7.21
C PHE A 32 4.44 -9.57 -7.55
N PHE A 33 4.23 -8.61 -8.44
CA PHE A 33 5.28 -7.69 -8.87
C PHE A 33 5.80 -6.82 -7.72
N LEU A 34 4.90 -6.24 -6.92
CA LEU A 34 5.28 -5.39 -5.80
C LEU A 34 5.96 -6.18 -4.68
N LYS A 35 5.58 -7.45 -4.47
CA LYS A 35 6.22 -8.33 -3.48
C LYS A 35 7.66 -8.68 -3.86
N GLU A 36 7.90 -9.05 -5.13
CA GLU A 36 9.23 -9.46 -5.60
C GLU A 36 10.16 -8.27 -5.89
N HIS A 37 9.61 -7.14 -6.37
CA HIS A 37 10.41 -6.02 -6.88
C HIS A 37 10.23 -4.70 -6.11
N GLY A 38 9.29 -4.60 -5.16
CA GLY A 38 9.01 -3.36 -4.43
C GLY A 38 10.24 -2.76 -3.76
N SER A 39 10.98 -3.57 -2.99
CA SER A 39 12.20 -3.15 -2.30
C SER A 39 13.32 -2.66 -3.23
N PHE A 40 13.32 -3.08 -4.49
CA PHE A 40 14.27 -2.59 -5.51
C PHE A 40 13.82 -1.26 -6.11
N ILE A 41 12.52 -1.10 -6.33
CA ILE A 41 11.91 0.11 -6.91
C ILE A 41 12.00 1.28 -5.93
N GLU A 42 11.75 1.06 -4.65
CA GLU A 42 11.84 2.08 -3.60
C GLU A 42 13.21 2.75 -3.48
N LYS A 43 14.28 2.05 -3.88
CA LYS A 43 15.66 2.57 -3.87
C LYS A 43 15.93 3.50 -5.06
N LYS A 44 15.03 3.57 -6.03
CA LYS A 44 15.17 4.36 -7.26
C LYS A 44 14.21 5.56 -7.22
N PRO A 45 14.70 6.78 -6.93
CA PRO A 45 13.86 7.96 -6.78
C PRO A 45 13.02 8.28 -8.04
N ASP A 46 13.56 7.96 -9.23
CA ASP A 46 12.87 8.18 -10.51
C ASP A 46 11.60 7.32 -10.67
N LEU A 47 11.52 6.19 -9.97
CA LEU A 47 10.40 5.26 -10.04
C LEU A 47 9.43 5.38 -8.85
N ASN A 48 9.74 6.23 -7.86
CA ASN A 48 8.91 6.37 -6.66
C ASN A 48 7.48 6.79 -6.99
N LYS A 49 7.28 7.68 -7.96
CA LYS A 49 5.94 8.09 -8.39
C LYS A 49 5.13 6.89 -8.92
N LEU A 50 5.72 6.12 -9.81
CA LEU A 50 5.08 4.92 -10.37
C LEU A 50 4.77 3.87 -9.30
N PHE A 51 5.65 3.74 -8.30
CA PHE A 51 5.42 2.85 -7.17
C PHE A 51 4.24 3.29 -6.30
N ILE A 52 4.13 4.59 -6.01
CA ILE A 52 2.98 5.16 -5.29
C ILE A 52 1.69 4.95 -6.09
N ASP A 53 1.70 5.23 -7.40
CA ASP A 53 0.54 5.00 -8.27
C ASP A 53 0.11 3.53 -8.23
N ALA A 54 1.05 2.59 -8.28
CA ALA A 54 0.76 1.15 -8.19
C ALA A 54 0.13 0.74 -6.84
N LEU A 55 0.58 1.32 -5.73
CA LEU A 55 -0.02 1.10 -4.42
C LEU A 55 -1.42 1.70 -4.32
N GLN A 56 -1.66 2.85 -4.93
CA GLN A 56 -2.97 3.47 -5.01
C GLN A 56 -3.94 2.60 -5.81
N TYR A 57 -3.51 2.00 -6.94
CA TYR A 57 -4.32 1.00 -7.63
C TYR A 57 -4.63 -0.21 -6.76
N LEU A 58 -3.66 -0.71 -5.99
CA LEU A 58 -3.88 -1.85 -5.11
C LEU A 58 -4.90 -1.54 -4.00
N LEU A 59 -4.90 -0.30 -3.49
CA LEU A 59 -5.89 0.19 -2.55
C LEU A 59 -7.29 0.21 -3.20
N LEU A 60 -7.43 0.80 -4.40
CA LEU A 60 -8.71 0.81 -5.13
C LEU A 60 -9.23 -0.61 -5.43
N ILE A 61 -8.33 -1.55 -5.75
CA ILE A 61 -8.70 -2.97 -5.95
C ILE A 61 -9.15 -3.61 -4.64
N SER A 62 -8.59 -3.21 -3.49
CA SER A 62 -8.97 -3.76 -2.18
C SER A 62 -10.39 -3.35 -1.72
N GLU A 63 -11.00 -2.34 -2.35
CA GLU A 63 -12.40 -1.94 -2.11
C GLU A 63 -13.43 -2.79 -2.89
N VAL A 64 -12.96 -3.62 -3.82
CA VAL A 64 -13.85 -4.53 -4.58
C VAL A 64 -14.47 -5.55 -3.63
N GLU A 65 -15.79 -5.72 -3.70
CA GLU A 65 -16.57 -6.66 -2.88
C GLU A 65 -16.42 -8.12 -3.38
N GLU A 66 -15.17 -8.58 -3.53
CA GLU A 66 -14.82 -9.95 -3.91
C GLU A 66 -13.78 -10.52 -2.93
N VAL A 67 -14.13 -11.61 -2.28
CA VAL A 67 -13.34 -12.19 -1.17
C VAL A 67 -11.99 -12.71 -1.65
N GLU A 68 -11.91 -13.28 -2.86
CA GLU A 68 -10.65 -13.79 -3.40
C GLU A 68 -9.67 -12.66 -3.73
N ILE A 69 -10.15 -11.59 -4.36
CA ILE A 69 -9.35 -10.39 -4.68
C ILE A 69 -8.88 -9.71 -3.39
N PHE A 70 -9.76 -9.58 -2.41
CA PHE A 70 -9.41 -9.01 -1.11
C PHE A 70 -8.30 -9.82 -0.40
N LYS A 71 -8.38 -11.15 -0.41
CA LYS A 71 -7.35 -12.02 0.18
C LYS A 71 -5.98 -11.82 -0.48
N ILE A 72 -5.94 -11.71 -1.81
CA ILE A 72 -4.71 -11.46 -2.57
C ILE A 72 -4.07 -10.13 -2.14
N CYS A 73 -4.88 -9.06 -2.10
CA CYS A 73 -4.40 -7.74 -1.68
C CYS A 73 -3.95 -7.75 -0.21
N LEU A 74 -4.71 -8.39 0.68
CA LEU A 74 -4.41 -8.49 2.11
C LEU A 74 -3.08 -9.22 2.37
N GLU A 75 -2.75 -10.25 1.59
CA GLU A 75 -1.46 -10.94 1.69
C GLU A 75 -0.29 -9.98 1.44
N TYR A 76 -0.41 -9.12 0.41
CA TYR A 76 0.59 -8.11 0.12
C TYR A 76 0.66 -7.05 1.24
N TRP A 77 -0.47 -6.48 1.66
CA TRP A 77 -0.50 -5.48 2.73
C TRP A 77 0.07 -5.99 4.04
N ASN A 78 -0.22 -7.25 4.39
CA ASN A 78 0.35 -7.91 5.56
C ASN A 78 1.88 -8.07 5.45
N THR A 79 2.38 -8.44 4.27
CA THR A 79 3.82 -8.56 4.02
C THR A 79 4.51 -7.19 4.12
N LEU A 80 3.95 -6.17 3.47
CA LEU A 80 4.47 -4.80 3.51
C LEU A 80 4.49 -4.25 4.94
N ALA A 81 3.41 -4.42 5.70
CA ALA A 81 3.34 -3.99 7.09
C ALA A 81 4.37 -4.69 7.98
N ALA A 82 4.59 -6.00 7.78
CA ALA A 82 5.60 -6.77 8.50
C ALA A 82 7.02 -6.27 8.20
N ASP A 83 7.32 -5.97 6.93
CA ASP A 83 8.63 -5.43 6.53
C ASP A 83 8.87 -4.03 7.12
N LEU A 84 7.87 -3.13 7.06
CA LEU A 84 7.95 -1.81 7.69
C LEU A 84 8.11 -1.88 9.21
N TYR A 85 7.47 -2.85 9.86
CA TYR A 85 7.62 -3.07 11.29
C TYR A 85 9.03 -3.54 11.64
N ARG A 86 9.62 -4.43 10.83
CA ARG A 86 11.01 -4.92 11.01
C ARG A 86 12.06 -3.84 10.78
N GLU A 87 11.79 -2.89 9.89
CA GLU A 87 12.69 -1.76 9.59
C GLU A 87 12.64 -0.64 10.64
N SER A 88 11.61 -0.60 11.49
CA SER A 88 11.58 0.30 12.64
C SER A 88 12.66 -0.10 13.65
N PRO A 89 13.48 0.84 14.17
CA PRO A 89 14.57 0.53 15.10
C PRO A 89 14.10 0.09 16.51
N CYS A 90 12.87 -0.41 16.66
CA CYS A 90 12.42 -1.03 17.90
C CYS A 90 13.03 -2.43 18.15
N SER A 91 13.74 -3.02 17.17
CA SER A 91 14.51 -4.26 17.39
C SER A 91 15.91 -4.03 18.01
N GLY A 92 16.24 -2.80 18.41
CA GLY A 92 17.47 -2.46 19.10
C GLY A 92 17.41 -2.63 20.62
N ILE A 93 17.05 -3.81 21.15
CA ILE A 93 17.37 -4.15 22.56
C ILE A 93 18.59 -5.05 22.55
N GLN A 94 19.76 -4.49 22.24
CA GLN A 94 21.07 -4.97 22.73
C GLN A 94 22.08 -3.82 22.71
N THR A 95 21.87 -2.78 23.52
CA THR A 95 22.98 -1.98 24.11
C THR A 95 22.41 -1.13 25.25
N PRO A 96 22.87 -1.31 26.50
CA PRO A 96 22.56 -0.38 27.57
C PRO A 96 23.61 0.73 27.52
N THR A 97 23.38 1.77 26.74
CA THR A 97 24.14 3.03 26.87
C THR A 97 23.17 4.18 27.03
N LEU A 98 23.20 4.69 28.25
CA LEU A 98 22.45 5.84 28.73
C LEU A 98 22.80 7.10 27.94
N ILE A 99 21.78 7.94 27.76
CA ILE A 99 21.83 9.38 27.46
C ILE A 99 22.23 9.72 26.01
N VAL A 100 21.24 9.99 25.15
CA VAL A 100 21.06 11.32 24.54
C VAL A 100 19.59 11.45 24.16
N ALA A 101 18.92 12.41 24.79
CA ALA A 101 17.63 12.91 24.36
C ALA A 101 17.75 13.44 22.92
N ARG A 102 17.05 12.84 21.96
CA ARG A 102 16.70 13.55 20.74
C ARG A 102 15.42 13.00 20.11
N ASN A 103 14.32 13.65 20.45
CA ASN A 103 13.13 13.84 19.64
C ASN A 103 12.43 12.54 19.13
N PRO A 104 11.30 12.11 19.73
CA PRO A 104 10.52 10.96 19.23
C PRO A 104 10.00 11.16 17.79
N ASN A 105 10.05 12.40 17.28
CA ASN A 105 9.61 12.76 15.93
C ASN A 105 10.70 12.68 14.85
N ALA A 106 11.98 12.41 15.20
CA ALA A 106 13.07 12.34 14.22
C ALA A 106 13.26 10.94 13.61
N ILE A 107 12.65 9.91 14.20
CA ILE A 107 12.74 8.52 13.77
C ILE A 107 11.48 8.14 12.97
N VAL A 108 11.01 9.04 12.11
CA VAL A 108 10.04 8.70 11.08
C VAL A 108 10.86 8.34 9.85
N THR A 109 11.02 7.04 9.60
CA THR A 109 11.71 6.51 8.41
C THR A 109 11.10 7.14 7.16
N LEU A 110 11.91 7.59 6.19
CA LEU A 110 11.46 8.24 4.94
C LEU A 110 10.37 7.42 4.23
N ARG A 111 10.46 6.09 4.28
CA ARG A 111 9.42 5.15 3.83
C ARG A 111 8.07 5.40 4.49
N ARG A 112 8.03 5.56 5.83
CA ARG A 112 6.80 5.85 6.56
C ARG A 112 6.19 7.20 6.15
N GLN A 113 7.00 8.24 5.90
CA GLN A 113 6.49 9.50 5.35
C GLN A 113 5.93 9.34 3.93
N LEU A 114 6.52 8.45 3.12
CA LEU A 114 6.09 8.16 1.76
C LEU A 114 4.72 7.45 1.72
N TYR A 115 4.46 6.51 2.63
CA TYR A 115 3.16 5.86 2.74
C TYR A 115 2.10 6.72 3.46
N GLN A 116 2.53 7.65 4.30
CA GLN A 116 1.63 8.51 5.09
C GLN A 116 0.64 9.27 4.18
N SER A 117 1.07 9.74 3.00
CA SER A 117 0.20 10.43 2.06
C SER A 117 -0.89 9.52 1.47
N VAL A 118 -0.58 8.25 1.25
CA VAL A 118 -1.53 7.25 0.73
C VAL A 118 -2.54 6.88 1.81
N PHE A 119 -2.08 6.66 3.04
CA PHE A 119 -2.97 6.31 4.16
C PHE A 119 -3.90 7.45 4.57
N ASN A 120 -3.46 8.71 4.50
CA ASN A 120 -4.31 9.87 4.80
C ASN A 120 -5.44 10.04 3.78
N GLU A 121 -5.26 9.58 2.53
CA GLU A 121 -6.32 9.62 1.50
C GLU A 121 -7.46 8.63 1.82
N VAL A 122 -7.14 7.49 2.44
CA VAL A 122 -8.11 6.49 2.92
C VAL A 122 -8.99 7.04 4.06
N GLU A 123 -8.39 7.86 4.92
CA GLU A 123 -9.11 8.46 6.06
C GLU A 123 -10.10 9.52 5.58
N ILE A 124 -9.73 10.32 4.57
CA ILE A 124 -10.62 11.34 3.99
C ILE A 124 -11.79 10.68 3.24
N HIS A 125 -11.59 9.56 2.54
CA HIS A 125 -12.68 8.89 1.82
C HIS A 125 -13.75 8.30 2.75
N ASN A 126 -13.39 7.89 3.97
CA ASN A 126 -14.34 7.38 4.95
C ASN A 126 -15.19 8.48 5.62
N ASP A 127 -14.73 9.74 5.66
CA ASP A 127 -15.47 10.85 6.26
C ASP A 127 -16.66 11.34 5.41
N TRP A 128 -16.68 11.06 4.09
CA TRP A 128 -17.79 11.45 3.20
C TRP A 128 -18.97 10.47 3.18
N THR A 129 -18.88 9.33 3.87
CA THR A 129 -19.95 8.32 3.91
C THR A 129 -20.82 8.37 5.18
N ASN A 130 -20.56 9.32 6.09
CA ASN A 130 -21.33 9.54 7.33
C ASN A 130 -21.87 10.97 7.47
N GLY A 131 -22.49 11.51 6.41
CA GLY A 131 -23.20 12.79 6.41
C GLY A 131 -24.54 12.71 5.70
#